data_AF-A0A2M8NGW5-F1
#
_entry.id   AF-A0A2M8NGW5-F1
#
_cell.length_a   1.000
_cell.length_b   1.000
_cell.length_c   1.000
_cell.angle_alpha   90.00
_cell.angle_beta   90.00
_cell.angle_gamma   90.00
#
_symmetry.space_group_name_H-M   'P 1'
#
loop_
_entity.id
_entity.type
_entity.pdbx_description
1 polymer ?
#
loop_
_entity_poly.entity_id
_entity_poly.type
_entity_poly.pdbx_seq_one_letter_code
_entity_poly.pdbx_strand_id
1 'polypeptide(L)'
;METQKRFYRVDVAWLIGLCLFVFAGMPLATFHGDETYYTFVARDFYTAFVEGRPDLLYTEHIWENHATYQRVVNGSVPPHLIGLTMWLAGYQRYQLAEHGSFYFGLTYDDNYNMGVIPPDPTLWTARISSCIMVWLGGVAMFLIGRMVGGRPLAYVMSALFMINPVILLNGRRA
;
A
#
# COMPACT_ATOMS: atom_id res chain seq x y z
N MET A 1 -33.73 20.56 1.79
CA MET A 1 -33.10 19.36 2.40
C MET A 1 -32.83 18.25 1.38
N GLU A 2 -33.75 17.98 0.45
CA GLU A 2 -33.61 16.93 -0.57
C GLU A 2 -32.48 17.17 -1.59
N THR A 3 -32.30 18.41 -2.05
CA THR A 3 -31.20 18.78 -2.97
C THR A 3 -29.82 18.56 -2.35
N GLN A 4 -29.65 18.89 -1.06
CA GLN A 4 -28.40 18.60 -0.34
C GLN A 4 -28.13 17.09 -0.22
N LYS A 5 -29.18 16.30 0.07
CA LYS A 5 -29.06 14.83 0.10
C LYS A 5 -28.67 14.26 -1.26
N ARG A 6 -29.24 14.78 -2.35
CA ARG A 6 -28.89 14.37 -3.72
C ARG A 6 -27.42 14.66 -4.03
N PHE A 7 -26.92 15.82 -3.63
CA PHE A 7 -25.54 16.20 -3.85
C PHE A 7 -24.54 15.37 -3.06
N TYR A 8 -24.85 15.05 -1.81
CA TYR A 8 -24.05 14.13 -1.02
C TYR A 8 -23.93 12.75 -1.67
N ARG A 9 -25.03 12.21 -2.23
CA ARG A 9 -25.00 10.92 -2.94
C ARG A 9 -24.07 10.94 -4.16
N VAL A 10 -24.03 12.05 -4.90
CA VAL A 10 -23.12 12.20 -6.04
C VAL A 10 -21.66 12.27 -5.58
N ASP A 11 -21.38 13.03 -4.52
CA ASP A 11 -20.04 13.12 -3.93
C ASP A 11 -19.52 11.74 -3.50
N VAL A 12 -20.37 10.96 -2.81
CA VAL A 12 -20.04 9.59 -2.38
C VAL A 12 -19.86 8.65 -3.57
N ALA A 13 -20.79 8.66 -4.53
CA ALA A 13 -20.70 7.81 -5.73
C ALA A 13 -19.42 8.10 -6.54
N TRP A 14 -19.03 9.37 -6.63
CA TRP A 14 -17.78 9.79 -7.27
C TRP A 14 -16.56 9.21 -6.58
N LEU A 15 -16.45 9.35 -5.25
CA LEU A 15 -15.31 8.84 -4.48
C LEU A 15 -15.26 7.30 -4.46
N ILE A 16 -16.42 6.63 -4.48
CA ILE A 16 -16.48 5.17 -4.66
C ILE A 16 -16.02 4.79 -6.06
N GLY A 17 -16.46 5.50 -7.11
CA GLY A 17 -16.02 5.26 -8.48
C GLY A 17 -14.49 5.38 -8.63
N LEU A 18 -13.89 6.39 -8.00
CA LEU A 18 -12.44 6.56 -7.99
C LEU A 18 -11.73 5.47 -7.17
N CYS A 19 -12.31 5.03 -6.05
CA CYS A 19 -11.81 3.88 -5.29
C CYS A 19 -11.78 2.63 -6.18
N LEU A 20 -12.91 2.28 -6.78
CA LEU A 20 -13.02 1.13 -7.67
C LEU A 20 -12.03 1.21 -8.84
N PHE A 21 -11.83 2.40 -9.40
CA PHE A 21 -10.84 2.63 -10.45
C PHE A 21 -9.40 2.37 -9.98
N VAL A 22 -9.01 2.84 -8.79
CA VAL A 22 -7.67 2.57 -8.22
C VAL A 22 -7.49 1.06 -8.03
N PHE A 23 -8.43 0.39 -7.37
CA PHE A 23 -8.35 -1.04 -7.07
C PHE A 23 -8.41 -1.93 -8.33
N ALA A 24 -9.25 -1.59 -9.31
CA ALA A 24 -9.34 -2.37 -10.55
C ALA A 24 -8.02 -2.39 -11.35
N GLY A 25 -7.19 -1.36 -11.21
CA GLY A 25 -5.87 -1.32 -11.84
C GLY A 25 -4.74 -1.95 -11.02
N MET A 26 -5.00 -2.40 -9.79
CA MET A 26 -3.98 -2.98 -8.90
C MET A 26 -3.28 -4.22 -9.51
N PRO A 27 -3.98 -5.18 -10.17
CA PRO A 27 -3.32 -6.31 -10.82
C PRO A 27 -2.52 -5.93 -12.07
N LEU A 28 -2.80 -4.76 -12.65
CA LEU A 28 -2.14 -4.28 -13.88
C LEU A 28 -0.83 -3.54 -13.60
N ALA A 29 -0.56 -3.17 -12.34
CA ALA A 29 0.67 -2.51 -11.97
C ALA A 29 1.86 -3.47 -12.12
N THR A 30 2.86 -3.05 -12.91
CA THR A 30 4.08 -3.82 -13.07
C THR A 30 4.80 -3.95 -11.74
N PHE A 31 5.37 -5.14 -11.50
CA PHE A 31 6.13 -5.42 -10.28
C PHE A 31 7.36 -4.51 -10.14
N HIS A 32 7.67 -4.12 -8.91
CA HIS A 32 8.90 -3.43 -8.55
C HIS A 32 9.66 -4.20 -7.45
N GLY A 33 10.98 -4.19 -7.52
CA GLY A 33 11.82 -4.92 -6.56
C GLY A 33 11.56 -4.53 -5.10
N ASP A 34 11.28 -3.26 -4.82
CA ASP A 34 11.00 -2.78 -3.46
C ASP A 34 9.76 -3.41 -2.82
N GLU A 35 8.81 -3.94 -3.60
CA GLU A 35 7.62 -4.62 -3.06
C GLU A 35 8.00 -5.87 -2.25
N THR A 36 9.13 -6.51 -2.58
CA THR A 36 9.67 -7.66 -1.85
C THR A 36 10.13 -7.26 -0.45
N TYR A 37 10.79 -6.11 -0.33
CA TYR A 37 11.22 -5.59 0.96
C TYR A 37 10.00 -5.32 1.86
N TYR A 38 9.02 -4.59 1.35
CA TYR A 38 7.85 -4.20 2.13
C TYR A 38 7.04 -5.42 2.58
N THR A 39 6.90 -6.43 1.72
CA THR A 39 6.23 -7.69 2.08
C THR A 39 7.05 -8.56 3.03
N PHE A 40 8.38 -8.53 2.97
CA PHE A 40 9.26 -9.21 3.92
C PHE A 40 9.17 -8.57 5.32
N VAL A 41 9.29 -7.24 5.42
CA VAL A 41 9.26 -6.53 6.72
C VAL A 41 7.85 -6.36 7.27
N ALA A 42 6.80 -6.60 6.47
CA ALA A 42 5.43 -6.70 6.98
C ALA A 42 5.23 -7.78 8.06
N ARG A 43 6.16 -8.73 8.21
CA ARG A 43 6.20 -9.69 9.31
C ARG A 43 6.35 -9.02 10.68
N ASP A 44 6.90 -7.80 10.73
CA ASP A 44 7.02 -7.02 11.95
C ASP A 44 5.66 -6.66 12.55
N PHE A 45 4.62 -6.51 11.73
CA PHE A 45 3.25 -6.33 12.21
C PHE A 45 2.82 -7.49 13.11
N TYR A 46 3.16 -8.72 12.71
CA TYR A 46 2.82 -9.90 13.51
C TYR A 46 3.59 -9.88 14.83
N THR A 47 4.90 -9.61 14.79
CA THR A 47 5.72 -9.50 16.00
C THR A 47 5.19 -8.42 16.97
N ALA A 48 4.89 -7.22 16.45
CA ALA A 48 4.46 -6.09 17.27
C ALA A 48 3.02 -6.22 17.80
N PHE A 49 2.06 -6.57 16.92
CA PHE A 49 0.63 -6.42 17.21
C PHE A 49 -0.09 -7.75 17.42
N VAL A 50 0.34 -8.84 16.78
CA VAL A 50 -0.30 -10.16 16.93
C VAL A 50 0.33 -10.94 18.09
N GLU A 51 1.66 -10.94 18.15
CA GLU A 51 2.44 -11.61 19.21
C GLU A 51 2.58 -10.73 20.45
N GLY A 52 2.38 -9.41 20.33
CA GLY A 52 2.50 -8.46 21.43
C GLY A 52 3.96 -8.27 21.90
N ARG A 53 4.92 -8.43 20.99
CA ARG A 53 6.36 -8.40 21.26
C ARG A 53 7.10 -7.30 20.46
N PRO A 54 6.67 -6.03 20.54
CA PRO A 54 7.36 -4.94 19.84
C PRO A 54 8.80 -4.75 20.34
N ASP A 55 9.13 -5.25 21.54
CA ASP A 55 10.47 -5.26 22.10
C ASP A 55 11.50 -5.98 21.20
N LEU A 56 11.06 -7.00 20.45
CA LEU A 56 11.91 -7.77 19.54
C LEU A 56 12.26 -7.02 18.25
N LEU A 57 11.64 -5.85 18.01
CA LEU A 57 11.89 -5.03 16.83
C LEU A 57 12.87 -3.88 17.09
N TYR A 58 13.25 -3.66 18.36
CA TYR A 58 14.29 -2.68 18.67
C TYR A 58 15.63 -3.13 18.12
N THR A 59 16.41 -2.15 17.68
CA THR A 59 17.75 -2.33 17.14
C THR A 59 18.68 -1.31 17.78
N GLU A 60 19.90 -1.73 18.08
CA GLU A 60 20.96 -0.86 18.59
C GLU A 60 21.78 -0.28 17.42
N HIS A 61 21.97 -1.07 16.36
CA HIS A 61 22.78 -0.70 15.20
C HIS A 61 22.12 -1.06 13.87
N ILE A 62 22.12 -0.11 12.94
CA ILE A 62 21.50 -0.27 11.60
C ILE A 62 22.07 -1.44 10.78
N TRP A 63 23.29 -1.91 11.09
CA TRP A 63 23.99 -2.97 10.35
C TRP A 63 23.90 -4.36 11.02
N GLU A 64 23.05 -4.57 12.02
CA GLU A 64 22.88 -5.89 12.67
C GLU A 64 22.46 -6.97 11.67
N ASN A 65 21.48 -6.67 10.83
CA ASN A 65 20.97 -7.57 9.80
C ASN A 65 20.19 -6.78 8.75
N HIS A 66 19.85 -7.47 7.65
CA HIS A 66 19.12 -6.87 6.53
C HIS A 66 17.75 -6.31 6.92
N ALA A 67 16.97 -7.02 7.76
CA ALA A 67 15.66 -6.55 8.20
C ALA A 67 15.77 -5.26 9.02
N THR A 68 16.73 -5.20 9.93
CA THR A 68 17.08 -4.01 10.72
C THR A 68 17.44 -2.83 9.82
N TYR A 69 18.38 -3.01 8.89
CA TYR A 69 18.76 -1.95 7.94
C TYR A 69 17.53 -1.38 7.24
N GLN A 70 16.68 -2.28 6.75
CA GLN A 70 15.55 -1.88 5.96
C GLN A 70 14.45 -1.16 6.76
N ARG A 71 14.20 -1.56 8.02
CA ARG A 71 13.29 -0.83 8.94
C ARG A 71 13.72 0.62 9.12
N VAL A 72 15.02 0.86 9.26
CA VAL A 72 15.55 2.19 9.54
C VAL A 72 15.46 3.10 8.30
N VAL A 73 15.75 2.59 7.11
CA VAL A 73 15.80 3.43 5.89
C VAL A 73 14.43 3.69 5.26
N ASN A 74 13.43 2.81 5.45
CA ASN A 74 12.09 2.97 4.84
C ASN A 74 10.99 3.35 5.84
N GLY A 75 11.30 3.34 7.14
CA GLY A 75 10.32 3.57 8.20
C GLY A 75 9.36 2.40 8.40
N SER A 76 8.51 2.52 9.43
CA SER A 76 7.69 1.41 9.92
C SER A 76 6.25 1.42 9.39
N VAL A 77 5.70 2.56 8.98
CA VAL A 77 4.26 2.67 8.65
C VAL A 77 3.85 1.79 7.46
N PRO A 78 4.52 1.83 6.30
CA PRO A 78 4.08 1.03 5.15
C PRO A 78 4.13 -0.49 5.40
N PRO A 79 5.23 -1.07 5.92
CA PRO A 79 5.25 -2.50 6.26
C PRO A 79 4.16 -2.92 7.25
N HIS A 80 3.84 -2.09 8.25
CA HIS A 80 2.79 -2.42 9.21
C HIS A 80 1.39 -2.39 8.60
N LEU A 81 1.11 -1.47 7.67
CA LEU A 81 -0.16 -1.45 6.95
C LEU A 81 -0.31 -2.67 6.03
N ILE A 82 0.77 -3.10 5.39
CA ILE A 82 0.80 -4.34 4.61
C ILE A 82 0.58 -5.55 5.52
N GLY A 83 1.26 -5.61 6.66
CA GLY A 83 1.07 -6.67 7.64
C GLY A 83 -0.37 -6.74 8.15
N LEU A 84 -1.00 -5.59 8.36
CA LEU A 84 -2.42 -5.50 8.70
C LEU A 84 -3.33 -6.05 7.60
N THR A 85 -3.12 -5.68 6.33
CA THR A 85 -3.96 -6.20 5.24
C THR A 85 -3.78 -7.71 5.06
N MET A 86 -2.56 -8.22 5.21
CA MET A 86 -2.27 -9.65 5.21
C MET A 86 -3.00 -10.38 6.34
N TRP A 87 -2.89 -9.86 7.57
CA TRP A 87 -3.52 -10.47 8.74
C TRP A 87 -5.05 -10.48 8.61
N LEU A 88 -5.66 -9.38 8.15
CA LEU A 88 -7.10 -9.29 7.88
C LEU A 88 -7.56 -10.25 6.77
N ALA A 89 -6.68 -10.55 5.80
CA ALA A 89 -6.92 -11.54 4.75
C ALA A 89 -6.69 -12.99 5.23
N GLY A 90 -6.33 -13.20 6.51
CA GLY A 90 -6.15 -14.51 7.12
C GLY A 90 -4.77 -15.13 6.92
N TYR A 91 -3.81 -14.39 6.37
CA TYR A 91 -2.44 -14.86 6.26
C TYR A 91 -1.80 -15.01 7.64
N GLN A 92 -0.93 -16.01 7.75
CA GLN A 92 -0.07 -16.24 8.90
C GLN A 92 1.33 -15.68 8.62
N ARG A 93 2.06 -15.33 9.68
CA ARG A 93 3.42 -14.77 9.59
C ARG A 93 4.36 -15.56 8.68
N TYR A 94 4.29 -16.90 8.72
CA TYR A 94 5.15 -17.78 7.94
C TYR A 94 4.79 -17.83 6.44
N GLN A 95 3.64 -17.30 6.04
CA GLN A 95 3.20 -17.23 4.65
C GLN A 95 3.63 -15.93 3.95
N LEU A 96 4.15 -14.96 4.69
CA LEU A 96 4.76 -13.75 4.14
C LEU A 96 6.15 -14.07 3.60
N ALA A 97 6.64 -13.22 2.68
CA ALA A 97 7.94 -13.38 2.03
C ALA A 97 9.03 -13.75 3.04
N GLU A 98 9.77 -14.81 2.73
CA GLU A 98 10.83 -15.34 3.59
C GLU A 98 12.20 -14.80 3.17
N HIS A 99 12.38 -14.57 1.86
CA HIS A 99 13.65 -14.17 1.27
C HIS A 99 13.71 -12.67 1.02
N GLY A 100 13.94 -11.90 2.10
CA GLY A 100 14.51 -10.55 2.08
C GLY A 100 14.08 -9.61 0.93
N SER A 101 15.08 -8.97 0.31
CA SER A 101 14.88 -7.99 -0.77
C SER A 101 15.22 -8.58 -2.13
N PHE A 102 14.62 -7.99 -3.17
CA PHE A 102 14.92 -8.23 -4.57
C PHE A 102 16.41 -7.99 -4.87
N TYR A 103 17.02 -8.95 -5.55
CA TYR A 103 18.41 -8.86 -6.00
C TYR A 103 18.47 -8.21 -7.38
N PHE A 104 18.75 -6.89 -7.41
CA PHE A 104 18.82 -6.10 -8.64
C PHE A 104 19.93 -6.52 -9.62
N GLY A 105 20.91 -7.29 -9.16
CA GLY A 105 21.95 -7.88 -10.02
C GLY A 105 21.52 -9.15 -10.75
N LEU A 106 20.34 -9.70 -10.45
CA LEU A 106 19.80 -10.92 -11.04
C LEU A 106 18.60 -10.61 -11.94
N THR A 107 18.22 -11.57 -12.79
CA THR A 107 17.01 -11.43 -13.62
C THR A 107 15.74 -11.55 -12.77
N TYR A 108 14.61 -11.16 -13.36
CA TYR A 108 13.30 -11.38 -12.73
C TYR A 108 13.06 -12.87 -12.45
N ASP A 109 13.34 -13.73 -13.42
CA ASP A 109 13.12 -15.17 -13.30
C ASP A 109 14.01 -15.79 -12.23
N ASP A 110 15.26 -15.33 -12.08
CA ASP A 110 16.13 -15.77 -10.99
C ASP A 110 15.55 -15.42 -9.63
N ASN A 111 15.10 -14.17 -9.44
CA ASN A 111 14.45 -13.73 -8.19
C ASN A 111 13.16 -14.51 -7.91
N TYR A 112 12.38 -14.79 -8.95
CA TYR A 112 11.17 -15.60 -8.87
C TYR A 112 11.50 -17.04 -8.44
N ASN A 113 12.48 -17.67 -9.09
CA ASN A 113 12.91 -19.04 -8.80
C ASN A 113 13.55 -19.19 -7.41
N MET A 114 14.13 -18.10 -6.88
CA MET A 114 14.65 -18.03 -5.50
C MET A 114 13.55 -17.81 -4.45
N GLY A 115 12.30 -17.61 -4.84
CA GLY A 115 11.19 -17.37 -3.92
C GLY A 115 11.21 -15.98 -3.26
N VAL A 116 11.94 -15.03 -3.83
CA VAL A 116 12.00 -13.62 -3.35
C VAL A 116 10.74 -12.86 -3.79
N ILE A 117 10.19 -13.21 -4.95
CA ILE A 117 8.95 -12.61 -5.47
C ILE A 117 7.75 -13.36 -4.90
N PRO A 118 6.84 -12.69 -4.15
CA PRO A 118 5.64 -13.34 -3.64
C PRO A 118 4.71 -13.80 -4.77
N PRO A 119 3.94 -14.88 -4.58
CA PRO A 119 2.86 -15.24 -5.49
C PRO A 119 1.84 -14.10 -5.64
N ASP A 120 1.19 -14.01 -6.80
CA ASP A 120 0.26 -12.93 -7.15
C ASP A 120 -0.80 -12.63 -6.06
N PRO A 121 -1.49 -13.60 -5.44
CA PRO A 121 -2.49 -13.30 -4.42
C PRO A 121 -1.89 -12.59 -3.19
N THR A 122 -0.69 -12.99 -2.78
CA THR A 122 0.04 -12.36 -1.68
C THR A 122 0.45 -10.95 -2.08
N LEU A 123 0.99 -10.77 -3.29
CA LEU A 123 1.38 -9.46 -3.81
C LEU A 123 0.19 -8.50 -3.90
N TRP A 124 -0.96 -8.95 -4.43
CA TRP A 124 -2.17 -8.14 -4.50
C TRP A 124 -2.69 -7.77 -3.11
N THR A 125 -2.66 -8.70 -2.16
CA THR A 125 -3.05 -8.42 -0.76
C THR A 125 -2.14 -7.36 -0.12
N ALA A 126 -0.85 -7.36 -0.46
CA ALA A 126 0.08 -6.33 0.00
C ALA A 126 -0.29 -4.94 -0.54
N ARG A 127 -0.60 -4.87 -1.83
CA ARG A 127 -0.93 -3.64 -2.57
C ARG A 127 -2.22 -2.96 -2.10
N ILE A 128 -3.11 -3.68 -1.40
CA ILE A 128 -4.36 -3.12 -0.85
C ILE A 128 -4.07 -1.90 0.03
N SER A 129 -3.04 -1.96 0.87
CA SER A 129 -2.70 -0.88 1.81
C SER A 129 -2.37 0.43 1.08
N SER A 130 -1.51 0.35 0.05
CA SER A 130 -1.14 1.47 -0.81
C SER A 130 -2.35 2.00 -1.61
N CYS A 131 -3.20 1.12 -2.15
CA CYS A 131 -4.43 1.51 -2.83
C CYS A 131 -5.39 2.28 -1.90
N ILE A 132 -5.52 1.86 -0.64
CA ILE A 132 -6.29 2.59 0.38
C ILE A 132 -5.68 3.98 0.61
N MET A 133 -4.36 4.09 0.71
CA MET A 133 -3.70 5.38 0.94
C MET A 133 -3.86 6.35 -0.24
N VAL A 134 -3.77 5.86 -1.48
CA VAL A 134 -4.13 6.66 -2.66
C VAL A 134 -5.57 7.09 -2.59
N TRP A 135 -6.47 6.18 -2.23
CA TRP A 135 -7.90 6.50 -2.14
C TRP A 135 -8.17 7.61 -1.13
N LEU A 136 -7.61 7.49 0.08
CA LEU A 136 -7.70 8.50 1.13
C LEU A 136 -7.04 9.83 0.71
N GLY A 137 -5.93 9.79 -0.01
CA GLY A 137 -5.31 10.97 -0.63
C GLY A 137 -6.26 11.66 -1.60
N GLY A 138 -6.96 10.90 -2.45
CA GLY A 138 -8.00 11.41 -3.34
C GLY A 138 -9.19 12.03 -2.61
N VAL A 139 -9.63 11.42 -1.49
CA VAL A 139 -10.65 12.01 -0.60
C VAL A 139 -10.15 13.33 -0.01
N ALA A 140 -8.90 13.40 0.45
CA ALA A 140 -8.32 14.64 0.95
C ALA A 140 -8.28 15.73 -0.13
N MET A 141 -7.88 15.39 -1.36
CA MET A 141 -7.90 16.32 -2.50
C MET A 141 -9.32 16.80 -2.84
N PHE A 142 -10.32 15.92 -2.73
CA PHE A 142 -11.73 16.30 -2.88
C PHE A 142 -12.15 17.31 -1.81
N LEU A 143 -11.82 17.06 -0.55
CA LEU A 143 -12.16 17.94 0.58
C LEU A 143 -11.47 19.31 0.44
N ILE A 144 -10.18 19.32 0.08
CA ILE A 144 -9.42 20.55 -0.17
C ILE A 144 -10.07 21.34 -1.31
N GLY A 145 -10.36 20.69 -2.45
CA GLY A 145 -11.02 21.36 -3.57
C GLY A 145 -12.39 21.92 -3.20
N ARG A 146 -13.15 21.20 -2.35
CA ARG A 146 -14.43 21.68 -1.81
C ARG A 146 -14.28 22.92 -0.95
N MET A 147 -13.24 22.99 -0.13
CA MET A 147 -12.96 24.15 0.75
C MET A 147 -12.53 25.38 -0.04
N VAL A 148 -11.73 25.20 -1.09
CA VAL A 148 -11.13 26.32 -1.83
C VAL A 148 -12.03 26.85 -2.95
N GLY A 149 -12.67 25.96 -3.71
CA GLY A 149 -13.43 26.32 -4.92
C GLY A 149 -14.80 25.67 -5.03
N GLY A 150 -15.30 25.13 -3.93
CA GLY A 150 -16.58 24.43 -3.91
C GLY A 150 -16.57 23.10 -4.66
N ARG A 151 -17.76 22.59 -4.96
CA ARG A 151 -17.94 21.22 -5.47
C ARG A 151 -17.31 20.97 -6.85
N PRO A 152 -17.38 21.88 -7.84
CA PRO A 152 -16.71 21.66 -9.13
C PRO A 152 -15.21 21.42 -8.98
N LEU A 153 -14.53 22.24 -8.15
CA LEU A 153 -13.10 22.09 -7.93
C LEU A 153 -12.75 20.80 -7.16
N ALA A 154 -13.61 20.36 -6.23
CA ALA A 154 -13.46 19.07 -5.54
C ALA A 154 -13.36 17.88 -6.51
N TYR A 155 -14.24 17.84 -7.52
CA TYR A 155 -14.20 16.79 -8.56
C TYR A 155 -12.93 16.87 -9.40
N VAL A 156 -12.54 18.08 -9.83
CA VAL A 156 -11.33 18.28 -10.65
C VAL A 156 -10.07 17.88 -9.89
N MET A 157 -9.90 18.33 -8.65
CA MET A 157 -8.69 18.04 -7.87
C MET A 157 -8.55 16.56 -7.54
N SER A 158 -9.64 15.91 -7.11
CA SER A 158 -9.63 14.47 -6.86
C SER A 158 -9.41 13.65 -8.14
N ALA A 159 -10.02 14.04 -9.27
CA ALA A 159 -9.77 13.41 -10.57
C ALA A 159 -8.29 13.50 -10.95
N LEU A 160 -7.74 14.71 -11.00
CA LEU A 160 -6.35 14.95 -11.44
C LEU A 160 -5.34 14.20 -10.59
N PHE A 161 -5.58 14.10 -9.27
CA PHE A 161 -4.76 13.29 -8.38
C PHE A 161 -4.85 11.80 -8.73
N MET A 162 -6.07 11.27 -8.90
CA MET A 162 -6.32 9.82 -9.03
C MET A 162 -6.19 9.29 -10.46
N ILE A 163 -6.02 10.15 -11.47
CA ILE A 163 -5.68 9.75 -12.84
C ILE A 163 -4.20 10.03 -13.17
N ASN A 164 -3.45 10.64 -12.26
CA ASN A 164 -2.03 10.90 -12.47
C ASN A 164 -1.28 9.56 -12.59
N PRO A 165 -0.56 9.30 -13.71
CA PRO A 165 0.05 8.00 -13.97
C PRO A 165 1.15 7.64 -12.96
N VAL A 166 1.90 8.63 -12.45
CA VAL A 166 2.96 8.39 -11.47
C VAL A 166 2.38 8.04 -10.11
N ILE A 167 1.31 8.73 -9.70
CA ILE A 167 0.60 8.42 -8.45
C ILE A 167 -0.03 7.03 -8.55
N LEU A 168 -0.68 6.72 -9.66
CA LEU A 168 -1.31 5.42 -9.87
C LEU A 168 -0.29 4.28 -9.93
N LEU A 169 0.84 4.46 -10.61
CA LEU A 169 1.86 3.41 -10.72
C LEU A 169 2.44 3.07 -9.36
N ASN A 170 2.84 4.08 -8.58
CA ASN A 170 3.44 3.86 -7.26
C ASN A 170 2.40 3.45 -6.23
N GLY A 171 1.22 4.05 -6.26
CA GLY A 171 0.16 3.80 -5.29
C GLY A 171 -0.63 2.50 -5.51
N ARG A 172 -0.37 1.79 -6.62
CA ARG A 172 -0.86 0.42 -6.86
C ARG A 172 0.20 -0.64 -6.60
N ARG A 173 1.41 -0.24 -6.20
CA ARG A 173 2.49 -1.12 -5.72
C ARG A 173 2.50 -1.15 -4.21
N ALA A 174 3.00 -2.25 -3.65
CA ALA A 174 3.17 -2.43 -2.21
C ALA A 174 4.32 -1.56 -1.67
#